data_AF-L5NYX8-F1
#
_entry.id   AF-L5NYX8-F1
#
_cell.length_a   1.000
_cell.length_b   1.000
_cell.length_c   1.000
_cell.angle_alpha   90.00
_cell.angle_beta   90.00
_cell.angle_gamma   90.00
#
_symmetry.space_group_name_H-M   'P 1'
#
loop_
_entity.id
_entity.type
_entity.pdbx_description
1 polymer ?
#
loop_
_entity_poly.entity_id
_entity_poly.type
_entity_poly.pdbx_seq_one_letter_code
_entity_poly.pdbx_strand_id
1 'polypeptide(L)'
;MATNEPRTLEAVERTLEIVEALVEEDSLGVTELSERTGLPTSTVYVHLQTLRENEYVVKEDSKYRLSLQFLHYGGKIRERLPVYRHGRKVVHDLAKETGELVNLAIEESGRGVVIFMARGDNAAVDLAPVGKHSYLHRPASGGPSSRVSPTTR
;
A
#
# COMPACT_ATOMS: atom_id res chain seq x y z
N MET A 1 -13.23 -26.36 -23.14
CA MET A 1 -13.71 -25.61 -21.97
C MET A 1 -13.11 -24.21 -22.06
N ALA A 2 -13.90 -23.19 -22.38
CA ALA A 2 -13.42 -21.82 -22.34
C ALA A 2 -13.34 -21.39 -20.87
N THR A 3 -12.13 -21.06 -20.40
CA THR A 3 -11.92 -20.43 -19.11
C THR A 3 -12.60 -19.06 -19.17
N ASN A 4 -13.73 -18.92 -18.48
CA ASN A 4 -14.45 -17.65 -18.38
C ASN A 4 -13.68 -16.78 -17.38
N GLU A 5 -12.55 -16.22 -17.82
CA GLU A 5 -11.86 -15.20 -17.05
C GLU A 5 -12.78 -13.97 -16.92
N PRO A 6 -12.92 -13.42 -15.71
CA PRO A 6 -13.77 -12.27 -15.48
C PRO A 6 -13.29 -11.09 -16.34
N ARG A 7 -14.21 -10.48 -17.09
CA ARG A 7 -13.90 -9.29 -17.90
C ARG A 7 -13.55 -8.12 -16.99
N THR A 8 -12.35 -7.57 -17.17
CA THR A 8 -11.90 -6.32 -16.54
C THR A 8 -11.99 -5.15 -17.52
N LEU A 9 -11.88 -3.93 -17.00
CA LEU A 9 -11.82 -2.71 -17.81
C LEU A 9 -10.37 -2.23 -17.86
N GLU A 10 -9.75 -2.30 -19.03
CA GLU A 10 -8.36 -1.91 -19.25
C GLU A 10 -8.07 -0.46 -18.81
N ALA A 11 -9.03 0.45 -18.98
CA ALA A 11 -8.88 1.84 -18.52
C ALA A 11 -8.74 1.94 -16.99
N VAL A 12 -9.41 1.08 -16.22
CA VAL A 12 -9.29 1.05 -14.76
C VAL A 12 -7.93 0.48 -14.36
N GLU A 13 -7.49 -0.59 -15.02
CA GLU A 13 -6.16 -1.20 -14.79
C GLU A 13 -5.04 -0.18 -15.01
N ARG A 14 -5.04 0.52 -16.14
CA ARG A 14 -4.09 1.61 -16.44
C ARG A 14 -4.13 2.74 -15.41
N THR A 15 -5.31 3.05 -14.89
CA THR A 15 -5.45 4.07 -13.83
C THR A 15 -4.78 3.60 -12.54
N LEU A 16 -4.94 2.32 -12.19
CA LEU A 16 -4.30 1.73 -11.01
C LEU A 16 -2.78 1.70 -11.15
N GLU A 17 -2.24 1.37 -12.33
CA GLU A 17 -0.80 1.44 -12.61
C GLU A 17 -0.24 2.86 -12.40
N ILE A 18 -0.96 3.89 -12.86
CA ILE A 18 -0.58 5.29 -12.64
C ILE A 18 -0.62 5.64 -11.14
N VAL A 19 -1.64 5.20 -10.42
CA VAL A 19 -1.75 5.42 -8.98
C VAL A 19 -0.60 4.76 -8.24
N GLU A 20 -0.28 3.49 -8.54
CA GLU A 20 0.85 2.76 -7.97
C GLU A 20 2.17 3.49 -8.26
N ALA A 21 2.35 3.98 -9.48
CA ALA A 21 3.53 4.75 -9.85
C ALA A 21 3.69 6.04 -9.04
N LEU A 22 2.58 6.70 -8.67
CA LEU A 22 2.54 7.88 -7.81
C LEU A 22 2.60 7.57 -6.30
N VAL A 23 2.43 6.31 -5.89
CA VAL A 23 2.67 5.88 -4.49
C VAL A 23 4.16 5.72 -4.25
N GLU A 24 4.90 5.22 -5.23
CA GLU A 24 6.33 4.94 -5.11
C GLU A 24 7.21 6.20 -5.12
N GLU A 25 6.71 7.29 -5.69
CA GLU A 25 7.43 8.55 -5.88
C GLU A 25 6.60 9.73 -5.37
N ASP A 26 7.21 10.70 -4.69
CA ASP A 26 6.47 11.82 -4.08
C ASP A 26 5.69 12.67 -5.10
N SER A 27 6.22 12.83 -6.32
CA SER A 27 5.52 13.50 -7.43
C SER A 27 6.15 13.19 -8.80
N LEU A 28 5.31 13.01 -9.82
CA LEU A 28 5.74 12.70 -11.19
C LEU A 28 5.00 13.53 -12.26
N GLY A 29 5.71 13.92 -13.31
CA GLY A 29 5.16 14.51 -14.52
C GLY A 29 4.61 13.46 -15.49
N VAL A 30 3.91 13.93 -16.53
CA VAL A 30 3.26 13.05 -17.52
C VAL A 30 4.27 12.18 -18.27
N THR A 31 5.43 12.73 -18.64
CA THR A 31 6.49 11.98 -19.34
C THR A 31 7.12 10.92 -18.44
N GLU A 32 7.45 11.28 -17.19
CA GLU A 32 8.00 10.34 -16.20
C GLU A 32 7.02 9.17 -15.96
N LEU A 33 5.71 9.47 -15.83
CA LEU A 33 4.67 8.44 -15.69
C LEU A 33 4.52 7.55 -16.94
N SER A 34 4.61 8.15 -18.13
CA SER A 34 4.58 7.44 -19.42
C SER A 34 5.72 6.44 -19.54
N GLU A 35 6.94 6.84 -19.15
CA GLU A 35 8.12 5.97 -19.16
C GLU A 35 8.00 4.82 -18.15
N ARG A 36 7.49 5.09 -16.94
CA ARG A 36 7.35 4.07 -15.88
C ARG A 36 6.24 3.05 -16.17
N THR A 37 5.11 3.52 -16.70
CA THR A 37 3.94 2.66 -16.95
C THR A 37 3.96 2.04 -18.35
N GLY A 38 4.81 2.53 -19.27
CA GLY A 38 4.79 2.14 -20.68
C GLY A 38 3.58 2.66 -21.46
N LEU A 39 2.73 3.49 -20.84
CA LEU A 39 1.54 4.05 -21.46
C LEU A 39 1.90 5.28 -22.31
N PRO A 40 1.21 5.53 -23.44
CA PRO A 40 1.39 6.76 -24.20
C PRO A 40 1.11 8.00 -23.35
N THR A 41 1.90 9.06 -23.55
CA THR A 41 1.75 10.33 -22.82
C THR A 41 0.34 10.91 -22.92
N SER A 42 -0.34 10.76 -24.07
CA SER A 42 -1.74 11.16 -24.25
C SER A 42 -2.70 10.37 -23.36
N THR A 43 -2.48 9.07 -23.22
CA THR A 43 -3.27 8.19 -22.33
C THR A 43 -3.07 8.61 -20.87
N VAL A 44 -1.81 8.71 -20.42
CA VAL A 44 -1.47 9.14 -19.05
C VAL A 44 -2.10 10.50 -18.74
N TYR A 45 -2.03 11.46 -19.67
CA TYR A 45 -2.63 12.77 -19.51
C TYR A 45 -4.15 12.70 -19.27
N VAL A 46 -4.88 11.88 -20.02
CA VAL A 46 -6.34 11.72 -19.86
C VAL A 46 -6.69 11.08 -18.51
N HIS A 47 -5.93 10.06 -18.07
CA HIS A 47 -6.11 9.45 -16.75
C HIS A 47 -5.84 10.45 -15.61
N LEU A 48 -4.73 11.21 -15.69
CA LEU A 48 -4.40 12.25 -14.71
C LEU A 48 -5.43 13.37 -14.68
N GLN A 49 -5.94 13.79 -15.83
CA GLN A 49 -7.02 14.77 -15.89
C GLN A 49 -8.26 14.23 -15.18
N THR A 50 -8.67 12.99 -15.48
CA THR A 50 -9.81 12.34 -14.82
C THR A 50 -9.62 12.27 -13.30
N LEU A 51 -8.46 11.79 -12.83
CA LEU A 51 -8.14 11.72 -11.41
C LEU A 51 -8.14 13.10 -10.75
N ARG A 52 -7.66 14.14 -11.44
CA ARG A 52 -7.58 15.51 -10.92
C ARG A 52 -8.98 16.13 -10.78
N GLU A 53 -9.82 16.00 -11.81
CA GLU A 53 -11.21 16.49 -11.76
C GLU A 53 -12.04 15.79 -10.67
N ASN A 54 -11.64 14.58 -10.26
CA ASN A 54 -12.25 13.83 -9.16
C ASN A 54 -11.47 13.93 -7.83
N GLU A 55 -10.49 14.85 -7.74
CA GLU A 55 -9.71 15.14 -6.53
C GLU A 55 -8.87 13.98 -5.98
N TYR A 56 -8.55 12.97 -6.78
CA TYR A 56 -7.66 11.87 -6.40
C TYR A 56 -6.17 12.23 -6.57
N VAL A 57 -5.85 13.18 -7.46
CA VAL A 57 -4.50 13.71 -7.61
C VAL A 57 -4.50 15.23 -7.53
N VAL A 58 -3.40 15.78 -7.07
CA VAL A 58 -3.12 17.22 -7.06
C VAL A 58 -2.02 17.49 -8.06
N LYS A 59 -2.18 18.55 -8.87
CA LYS A 59 -1.15 19.03 -9.79
C LYS A 59 -0.42 20.20 -9.15
N GLU A 60 0.90 20.09 -9.03
CA GLU A 60 1.81 21.13 -8.55
C GLU A 60 2.81 21.38 -9.68
N ASP A 61 2.77 22.58 -10.26
CA ASP A 61 3.50 22.95 -11.48
C ASP A 61 3.26 21.96 -12.64
N SER A 62 4.29 21.21 -13.02
CA SER A 62 4.25 20.20 -14.08
C SER A 62 4.10 18.77 -13.56
N LYS A 63 4.10 18.58 -12.23
CA LYS A 63 4.06 17.27 -11.58
C LYS A 63 2.71 17.02 -10.91
N TYR A 64 2.44 15.74 -10.70
CA TYR A 64 1.24 15.23 -10.06
C TYR A 64 1.66 14.40 -8.86
N ARG A 65 0.87 14.47 -7.80
CA ARG A 65 0.98 13.60 -6.62
C ARG A 65 -0.40 13.14 -6.18
N LEU A 66 -0.46 12.05 -5.42
CA LEU A 66 -1.72 11.60 -4.83
C LEU A 66 -2.26 12.64 -3.86
N SER A 67 -3.58 12.80 -3.87
CA SER A 67 -4.26 13.66 -2.90
C SER A 67 -4.43 12.96 -1.55
N LEU A 68 -4.75 13.74 -0.52
CA LEU A 68 -5.06 13.20 0.80
C LEU A 68 -6.41 12.47 0.86
N GLN A 69 -7.19 12.39 -0.23
CA GLN A 69 -8.40 11.58 -0.26
C GLN A 69 -8.10 10.10 0.05
N PHE A 70 -6.98 9.56 -0.44
CA PHE A 70 -6.58 8.19 -0.13
C PHE A 70 -6.37 7.98 1.38
N LEU A 71 -5.75 8.95 2.06
CA LEU A 71 -5.60 8.93 3.51
C LEU A 71 -6.96 9.00 4.22
N HIS A 72 -7.88 9.83 3.73
CA HIS A 72 -9.24 9.93 4.26
C HIS A 72 -9.99 8.60 4.17
N TYR A 73 -9.97 7.94 3.00
CA TYR A 73 -10.62 6.65 2.79
C TYR A 73 -9.98 5.56 3.64
N GLY A 74 -8.64 5.45 3.62
CA GLY A 74 -7.90 4.49 4.43
C GLY A 74 -8.17 4.65 5.92
N GLY A 75 -8.20 5.88 6.42
CA GLY A 75 -8.55 6.18 7.81
C GLY A 75 -9.97 5.72 8.17
N LYS A 76 -10.97 6.05 7.32
CA LYS A 76 -12.36 5.62 7.53
C LYS A 76 -12.53 4.10 7.50
N ILE A 77 -11.87 3.42 6.57
CA ILE A 77 -11.92 1.96 6.47
C ILE A 77 -11.30 1.35 7.73
N ARG A 78 -10.12 1.83 8.14
CA ARG A 78 -9.42 1.36 9.33
C ARG A 78 -10.26 1.51 10.61
N GLU A 79 -10.93 2.65 10.81
CA GLU A 79 -11.80 2.88 11.98
C GLU A 79 -13.03 1.96 12.03
N ARG A 80 -13.47 1.43 10.88
CA ARG A 80 -14.59 0.47 10.82
C ARG A 80 -14.18 -0.94 11.23
N LEU A 81 -12.89 -1.27 11.19
CA LEU A 81 -12.40 -2.60 11.54
C LEU A 81 -12.50 -2.85 13.04
N PRO A 82 -13.26 -3.87 13.51
CA PRO A 82 -13.35 -4.19 14.93
C PRO A 82 -11.99 -4.49 15.55
N VAL A 83 -11.12 -5.19 14.82
CA VAL A 83 -9.75 -5.50 15.28
C VAL A 83 -8.94 -4.23 15.55
N TYR A 84 -9.06 -3.18 14.72
CA TYR A 84 -8.39 -1.91 14.95
C TYR A 84 -8.93 -1.22 16.21
N ARG A 85 -10.26 -1.12 16.33
CA ARG A 85 -10.91 -0.42 17.45
C ARG A 85 -10.54 -1.00 18.81
N HIS A 86 -10.51 -2.32 18.93
CA HIS A 86 -10.19 -2.99 20.19
C HIS A 86 -8.68 -3.22 20.37
N GLY A 87 -7.96 -3.53 19.27
CA GLY A 87 -6.56 -3.93 19.31
C GLY A 87 -5.58 -2.77 19.43
N ARG A 88 -5.92 -1.55 18.96
CA ARG A 88 -4.96 -0.43 18.92
C ARG A 88 -4.37 -0.07 20.30
N LYS A 89 -5.19 -0.12 21.36
CA LYS A 89 -4.73 0.18 22.73
C LYS A 89 -3.80 -0.92 23.24
N VAL A 90 -4.18 -2.18 23.04
CA VAL A 90 -3.39 -3.35 23.45
C VAL A 90 -2.02 -3.33 22.77
N VAL A 91 -1.99 -3.07 21.46
CA VAL A 91 -0.76 -2.98 20.66
C VAL A 91 0.14 -1.83 21.14
N HIS A 92 -0.46 -0.68 21.47
CA HIS A 92 0.28 0.45 22.02
C HIS A 92 0.87 0.14 23.41
N ASP A 93 0.06 -0.41 24.32
CA ASP A 93 0.50 -0.77 25.67
C ASP A 93 1.62 -1.82 25.62
N LEU A 94 1.50 -2.82 24.73
CA LEU A 94 2.52 -3.85 24.54
C LEU A 94 3.82 -3.30 23.97
N ALA A 95 3.75 -2.40 22.98
CA ALA A 95 4.93 -1.74 22.43
C ALA A 95 5.66 -0.92 23.52
N LYS A 96 4.90 -0.22 24.36
CA LYS A 96 5.46 0.55 25.47
C LYS A 96 6.12 -0.33 26.53
N GLU A 97 5.50 -1.46 26.88
CA GLU A 97 6.01 -2.39 27.89
C GLU A 97 7.28 -3.11 27.42
N THR A 98 7.29 -3.54 26.16
CA THR A 98 8.40 -4.31 25.58
C THR A 98 9.54 -3.43 25.08
N GLY A 99 9.26 -2.16 24.76
CA GLY A 99 10.18 -1.29 24.04
C GLY A 99 10.28 -1.61 22.54
N GLU A 100 9.54 -2.62 22.04
CA GLU A 100 9.69 -3.17 20.70
C GLU A 100 8.65 -2.61 19.70
N LEU A 101 8.78 -3.03 18.44
CA LEU A 101 7.78 -2.78 17.41
C LEU A 101 6.67 -3.83 17.47
N VAL A 102 5.42 -3.38 17.60
CA VAL A 102 4.25 -4.26 17.62
C VAL A 102 3.31 -3.91 16.47
N ASN A 103 2.96 -4.91 15.67
CA ASN A 103 2.08 -4.79 14.51
C ASN A 103 0.71 -5.39 14.78
N LEU A 104 -0.33 -4.71 14.31
CA LEU A 104 -1.67 -5.24 14.19
C LEU A 104 -1.96 -5.50 12.72
N ALA A 105 -2.21 -6.76 12.38
CA ALA A 105 -2.49 -7.17 11.00
C ALA A 105 -3.80 -7.97 10.91
N ILE A 106 -4.40 -7.95 9.73
CA ILE A 106 -5.52 -8.81 9.33
C ILE A 106 -5.17 -9.57 8.07
N GLU A 107 -5.86 -10.68 7.82
CA GLU A 107 -5.79 -11.36 6.54
C GLU A 107 -6.87 -10.81 5.60
N GLU A 108 -6.48 -10.38 4.40
CA GLU A 108 -7.37 -10.01 3.32
C GLU A 108 -6.85 -10.60 2.00
N SER A 109 -7.70 -11.32 1.27
CA SER A 109 -7.33 -11.98 -0.01
C SER A 109 -6.06 -12.84 0.08
N GLY A 110 -5.88 -13.56 1.19
CA GLY A 110 -4.71 -14.42 1.44
C GLY A 110 -3.41 -13.67 1.76
N ARG A 111 -3.49 -12.36 2.05
CA ARG A 111 -2.33 -11.51 2.38
C ARG A 111 -2.51 -10.87 3.76
N GLY A 112 -1.42 -10.75 4.50
CA GLY A 112 -1.38 -10.03 5.77
C GLY A 112 -1.28 -8.53 5.54
N VAL A 113 -2.29 -7.79 5.96
CA VAL A 113 -2.36 -6.33 5.86
C VAL A 113 -2.15 -5.72 7.23
N VAL A 114 -1.05 -5.00 7.41
CA VAL A 114 -0.78 -4.26 8.66
C VAL A 114 -1.67 -3.02 8.68
N ILE A 115 -2.57 -2.98 9.65
CA ILE A 115 -3.54 -1.88 9.82
C ILE A 115 -3.14 -0.90 10.92
N PHE A 116 -2.27 -1.31 11.84
CA PHE A 116 -1.73 -0.44 12.88
C PHE A 116 -0.36 -0.92 13.33
N MET A 117 0.48 0.01 13.78
CA MET A 117 1.82 -0.26 14.27
C MET A 117 2.09 0.69 15.43
N ALA A 118 2.63 0.17 16.52
CA ALA A 118 3.09 0.95 17.65
C ALA A 118 4.56 0.62 17.94
N ARG A 119 5.32 1.65 18.31
CA ARG A 119 6.75 1.55 18.58
C ARG A 119 7.02 1.91 20.03
N GLY A 120 7.74 1.03 20.74
CA GLY A 120 8.38 1.35 21.99
C GLY A 120 9.74 2.04 21.79
N ASP A 121 10.32 2.53 22.87
CA ASP A 121 11.51 3.40 22.82
C ASP A 121 12.76 2.72 22.24
N ASN A 122 12.81 1.38 22.22
CA ASN A 122 13.97 0.59 21.78
C ASN A 122 13.88 0.08 20.32
N ALA A 123 12.76 0.26 19.62
CA ALA A 123 12.58 -0.42 18.33
C ALA A 123 13.45 0.17 17.20
N ALA A 124 14.01 -0.67 16.32
CA ALA A 124 14.79 -0.25 15.16
C ALA A 124 13.96 0.53 14.10
N VAL A 125 14.63 1.32 13.25
CA VAL A 125 14.03 2.34 12.36
C VAL A 125 13.41 1.78 11.07
N ASP A 126 13.62 0.50 10.75
CA ASP A 126 13.18 -0.08 9.47
C ASP A 126 11.72 -0.56 9.53
N LEU A 127 10.79 0.31 9.15
CA LEU A 127 9.34 0.11 9.30
C LEU A 127 8.70 -0.28 7.96
N ALA A 128 7.95 -1.38 7.93
CA ALA A 128 7.01 -1.65 6.83
C ALA A 128 5.89 -0.60 6.86
N PRO A 129 5.59 0.10 5.74
CA PRO A 129 4.51 1.07 5.71
C PRO A 129 3.16 0.46 6.10
N VAL A 130 2.37 1.18 6.90
CA VAL A 130 0.97 0.81 7.19
C VAL A 130 0.20 0.71 5.87
N GLY A 131 -0.60 -0.34 5.69
CA GLY A 131 -1.33 -0.61 4.45
C GLY A 131 -0.57 -1.44 3.42
N LYS A 132 0.70 -1.81 3.66
CA LYS A 132 1.44 -2.71 2.78
C LYS A 132 0.94 -4.16 2.94
N HIS A 133 0.64 -4.80 1.82
CA HIS A 133 0.37 -6.23 1.77
C HIS A 133 1.67 -7.00 1.97
N SER A 134 1.75 -7.83 3.01
CA SER A 134 2.89 -8.68 3.27
C SER A 134 2.42 -10.13 3.42
N TYR A 135 3.19 -11.08 2.89
CA TYR A 135 2.92 -12.48 3.16
C TYR A 135 3.19 -12.77 4.64
N LEU A 136 2.23 -13.40 5.33
CA LEU A 136 2.22 -13.63 6.78
C LEU A 136 3.40 -14.49 7.29
N HIS A 137 4.20 -15.09 6.40
CA HIS A 137 5.34 -15.93 6.76
C HIS A 137 6.66 -15.15 6.98
N ARG A 138 6.63 -13.81 6.99
CA ARG A 138 7.81 -12.99 7.26
C ARG A 138 7.59 -12.09 8.49
N PRO A 139 8.02 -12.49 9.70
CA PRO A 139 8.12 -11.54 10.81
C PRO A 139 9.15 -10.46 10.47
N ALA A 140 8.89 -9.23 10.91
CA ALA A 140 9.74 -8.05 10.73
C ALA A 140 11.02 -8.07 11.61
N SER A 141 11.42 -9.22 12.13
CA SER A 141 12.65 -9.39 12.90
C SER A 141 13.78 -9.85 11.98
N GLY A 142 14.73 -8.97 11.72
CA GLY A 142 15.92 -9.26 10.94
C GLY A 142 16.74 -10.42 11.51
N GLY A 143 17.13 -11.34 10.62
CA GLY A 143 18.10 -12.41 10.83
C GLY A 143 18.47 -13.05 9.48
N PRO A 144 19.75 -13.42 9.24
CA PRO A 144 20.30 -13.55 7.89
C PRO A 144 19.95 -14.86 7.21
N SER A 145 19.97 -14.79 5.87
CA SER A 145 20.07 -15.87 4.88
C SER A 145 20.42 -17.26 5.44
N SER A 146 19.45 -18.18 5.40
CA SER A 146 19.73 -19.57 5.08
C SER A 146 18.72 -20.05 4.05
N ARG A 147 19.22 -20.34 2.83
CA ARG A 147 18.51 -21.09 1.80
C ARG A 147 17.91 -22.34 2.42
N VAL A 148 16.63 -22.59 2.18
CA VAL A 148 16.11 -23.95 2.13
C VAL A 148 15.26 -24.07 0.88
N SER A 149 15.77 -24.85 -0.07
CA SER A 149 15.11 -25.24 -1.30
C SER A 149 13.79 -25.97 -1.00
N PRO A 150 12.75 -25.83 -1.85
CA PRO A 150 11.53 -26.59 -1.68
C PRO A 150 11.82 -28.07 -1.99
N THR A 151 11.62 -28.94 -1.00
CA THR A 151 11.48 -30.37 -1.25
C THR A 151 9.99 -30.67 -1.29
N THR A 152 9.55 -31.05 -2.48
CA THR A 152 8.27 -31.66 -2.83
C THR A 152 7.85 -32.75 -1.86
N ARG A 153 6.60 -32.69 -1.37
CA ARG A 153 5.63 -33.79 -1.48
C ARG A 153 4.22 -33.32 -1.16
#